data_AF-A0A178Y6T2-F1
#
_entry.id   AF-A0A178Y6T2-F1
#
_cell.length_a   1.000
_cell.length_b   1.000
_cell.length_c   1.000
_cell.angle_alpha   90.00
_cell.angle_beta   90.00
_cell.angle_gamma   90.00
#
_symmetry.space_group_name_H-M   'P 1'
#
loop_
_entity.id
_entity.type
_entity.pdbx_description
1 polymer ?
#
loop_
_entity_poly.entity_id
_entity_poly.type
_entity_poly.pdbx_seq_one_letter_code
_entity_poly.pdbx_strand_id
1 'polypeptide(L)'
;MFHLFMTSVEGYWNETSETSLGWDRVFEYTSPDVKEQFLPLQGDSIGRVVGIPALFTYEFAKRLPADEGDLPKPSRIGRVTTVHAGPKEVRVEFEIDQTVAPIPAKEIHRISERLNIAMSNGESYRSHWAVKNVDLIGLLKEEGLYTPVNSPKVEEELLTIAEDIQKPNEKRNKVFIVHGHDEAVLNGVARWINKIGLEEVILNEHANKGRTVISKLSELAEGVEFAVVLLTPDDVGGVKGGEQSYRPRQNVVFELGYFLAKLGPSRVAVVKSGELETPSDFGGVLTVDYDAAGSWKIGLAKEFSAAGLRFDLYAGI
;
A
#
# COMPACT_ATOMS: atom_id res chain seq x y z
N MET A 1 8.29 17.12 -6.54
CA MET A 1 9.10 17.27 -5.32
C MET A 1 9.11 15.96 -4.57
N PHE A 2 10.15 15.69 -3.80
CA PHE A 2 10.21 14.53 -2.90
C PHE A 2 11.02 14.82 -1.63
N HIS A 3 10.77 14.06 -0.57
CA HIS A 3 11.58 14.06 0.65
C HIS A 3 12.76 13.10 0.51
N LEU A 4 13.98 13.55 0.75
CA LEU A 4 15.14 12.70 0.90
C LEU A 4 15.42 12.50 2.38
N PHE A 5 15.30 11.28 2.87
CA PHE A 5 15.79 10.90 4.20
C PHE A 5 17.02 10.02 4.05
N MET A 6 18.12 10.42 4.68
CA MET A 6 19.38 9.70 4.63
C MET A 6 19.88 9.40 6.03
N THR A 7 20.42 8.19 6.21
CA THR A 7 20.94 7.72 7.50
C THR A 7 22.20 6.88 7.31
N SER A 8 23.12 6.95 8.26
CA SER A 8 24.28 6.04 8.36
C SER A 8 23.95 4.71 9.03
N VAL A 9 22.76 4.58 9.62
CA VAL A 9 22.33 3.38 10.34
C VAL A 9 21.72 2.38 9.36
N GLU A 10 22.50 1.37 8.97
CA GLU A 10 22.03 0.30 8.09
C GLU A 10 20.82 -0.44 8.68
N GLY A 11 19.82 -0.73 7.84
CA GLY A 11 18.59 -1.43 8.24
C GLY A 11 17.50 -0.56 8.87
N TYR A 12 17.81 0.67 9.28
CA TYR A 12 16.92 1.57 10.03
C TYR A 12 15.51 1.69 9.41
N TRP A 13 15.41 1.86 8.09
CA TRP A 13 14.12 2.05 7.40
C TRP A 13 13.22 0.80 7.36
N ASN A 14 13.73 -0.38 7.74
CA ASN A 14 12.94 -1.61 7.81
C ASN A 14 12.48 -1.94 9.24
N GLU A 15 13.07 -1.28 10.25
CA GLU A 15 12.89 -1.60 11.66
C GLU A 15 12.04 -0.57 12.40
N THR A 16 11.83 0.61 11.81
CA THR A 16 11.06 1.70 12.42
C THR A 16 10.09 2.34 11.43
N SER A 17 9.10 3.05 11.96
CA SER A 17 8.17 3.91 11.21
C SER A 17 8.26 5.37 11.64
N GLU A 18 9.28 5.73 12.42
CA GLU A 18 9.55 7.09 12.86
C GLU A 18 11.06 7.39 12.88
N THR A 19 11.40 8.68 12.75
CA THR A 19 12.76 9.20 12.88
C THR A 19 12.76 10.58 13.54
N SER A 20 13.82 10.90 14.29
CA SER A 20 14.02 12.21 14.92
C SER A 20 15.31 12.84 14.41
N LEU A 21 15.23 14.11 14.01
CA LEU A 21 16.37 14.87 13.51
C LEU A 21 16.52 16.20 14.27
N GLY A 22 17.75 16.55 14.63
CA GLY A 22 18.06 17.91 15.09
C GLY A 22 17.78 18.94 14.00
N TRP A 23 17.42 20.17 14.38
CA TRP A 23 17.08 21.24 13.42
C TRP A 23 18.20 21.54 12.41
N ASP A 24 19.47 21.29 12.76
CA ASP A 24 20.60 21.43 11.84
C ASP A 24 20.58 20.40 10.69
N ARG A 25 19.83 19.30 10.86
CA ARG A 25 19.65 18.21 9.89
C ARG A 25 18.33 18.27 9.13
N VAL A 26 17.42 19.16 9.54
CA VAL A 26 16.12 19.34 8.90
C VAL A 26 16.26 20.32 7.73
N PHE A 27 15.87 19.86 6.55
CA PHE A 27 16.08 20.55 5.28
C PHE A 27 17.54 20.90 4.99
N GLU A 28 18.49 20.18 5.58
CA GLU A 28 19.90 20.26 5.20
C GLU A 28 19.97 19.85 3.71
N TYR A 29 20.54 20.68 2.83
CA TYR A 29 20.56 20.47 1.36
C TYR A 29 19.24 20.66 0.59
N THR A 30 18.21 21.26 1.20
CA THR A 30 17.05 21.83 0.48
C THR A 30 17.40 23.23 -0.05
N SER A 31 17.00 23.56 -1.28
CA SER A 31 17.23 24.90 -1.84
C SER A 31 16.44 25.99 -1.08
N PRO A 32 16.93 27.23 -0.99
CA PRO A 32 16.27 28.28 -0.20
C PRO A 32 14.80 28.52 -0.59
N ASP A 33 14.50 28.55 -1.89
CA ASP A 33 13.16 28.74 -2.44
C ASP A 33 12.19 27.60 -2.08
N VAL A 34 12.71 26.38 -1.90
CA VAL A 34 11.91 25.23 -1.44
C VAL A 34 11.74 25.29 0.08
N LYS A 35 12.79 25.67 0.84
CA LYS A 35 12.71 25.82 2.30
C LYS A 35 11.63 26.81 2.73
N GLU A 36 11.53 27.94 2.04
CA GLU A 36 10.54 28.99 2.32
C GLU A 36 9.09 28.50 2.21
N GLN A 37 8.84 27.41 1.48
CA GLN A 37 7.48 26.86 1.33
C GLN A 37 7.04 26.01 2.53
N PHE A 38 8.00 25.47 3.29
CA PHE A 38 7.77 24.54 4.40
C PHE A 38 8.14 25.12 5.77
N LEU A 39 8.87 26.22 5.82
CA LEU A 39 9.22 26.91 7.06
C LEU A 39 8.33 28.14 7.31
N PRO A 40 7.95 28.41 8.57
CA PRO A 40 8.19 27.57 9.75
C PRO A 40 7.32 26.30 9.71
N LEU A 41 7.85 25.15 10.16
CA LEU A 41 7.11 23.87 10.23
C LEU A 41 6.04 23.92 11.33
N GLN A 42 4.93 24.61 11.04
CA GLN A 42 3.79 24.83 11.93
C GLN A 42 2.50 24.93 11.11
N GLY A 43 1.39 24.46 11.68
CA GLY A 43 0.05 24.57 11.06
C GLY A 43 0.02 24.02 9.63
N ASP A 44 -0.46 24.83 8.70
CA ASP A 44 -0.68 24.46 7.29
C ASP A 44 0.59 23.99 6.55
N SER A 45 1.78 24.46 6.96
CA SER A 45 3.05 24.04 6.34
C SER A 45 3.37 22.56 6.61
N ILE A 46 2.96 22.02 7.77
CA ILE A 46 3.08 20.58 8.07
C ILE A 46 2.17 19.78 7.14
N GLY A 47 0.95 20.28 6.88
CA GLY A 47 0.03 19.67 5.93
C GLY A 47 0.60 19.58 4.50
N ARG A 48 1.49 20.51 4.11
CA ARG A 48 2.18 20.49 2.81
C ARG A 48 3.31 19.47 2.72
N VAL A 49 3.89 19.09 3.87
CA VAL A 49 4.95 18.08 3.94
C VAL A 49 4.36 16.68 3.78
N VAL A 50 3.18 16.45 4.35
CA VAL A 50 2.48 15.16 4.33
C VAL A 50 2.02 14.83 2.90
N GLY A 51 2.20 13.57 2.49
CA GLY A 51 1.76 13.07 1.19
C GLY A 51 2.70 13.34 0.01
N ILE A 52 3.77 14.13 0.19
CA ILE A 52 4.85 14.20 -0.80
C ILE A 52 5.62 12.85 -0.77
N PRO A 53 5.95 12.25 -1.94
CA PRO A 53 6.77 11.05 -2.01
C PRO A 53 8.11 11.21 -1.29
N ALA A 54 8.61 10.15 -0.68
CA ALA A 54 9.87 10.13 0.04
C ALA A 54 10.79 9.02 -0.50
N LEU A 55 12.08 9.34 -0.62
CA LEU A 55 13.17 8.40 -0.83
C LEU A 55 13.91 8.24 0.50
N PHE A 56 13.82 7.04 1.07
CA PHE A 56 14.54 6.62 2.27
C PHE A 56 15.79 5.88 1.85
N THR A 57 16.95 6.49 2.04
CA THR A 57 18.24 5.99 1.57
C THR A 57 19.26 5.93 2.69
N TYR A 58 20.38 5.29 2.42
CA TYR A 58 21.53 5.22 3.31
C TYR A 58 22.63 6.13 2.79
N GLU A 59 23.51 6.57 3.68
CA GLU A 59 24.71 7.29 3.29
C GLU A 59 25.58 6.43 2.37
N PHE A 60 26.18 7.06 1.36
CA PHE A 60 27.09 6.39 0.44
C PHE A 60 28.27 7.27 0.05
N ALA A 61 29.42 6.61 -0.13
CA ALA A 61 30.65 7.27 -0.53
C ALA A 61 30.62 7.67 -2.02
N LYS A 62 31.42 8.68 -2.39
CA LYS A 62 31.61 9.10 -3.79
C LYS A 62 32.00 7.94 -4.71
N ARG A 63 32.80 7.01 -4.20
CA ARG A 63 33.15 5.75 -4.86
C ARG A 63 32.56 4.62 -4.03
N LEU A 64 31.68 3.83 -4.63
CA LEU A 64 31.11 2.66 -3.98
C LEU A 64 32.17 1.57 -3.79
N PRO A 65 32.03 0.73 -2.75
CA PRO A 65 32.77 -0.50 -2.59
C PRO A 65 32.69 -1.39 -3.84
N ALA A 66 33.75 -2.15 -4.11
CA ALA A 66 33.78 -3.11 -5.21
C ALA A 66 33.04 -4.41 -4.86
N ASP A 67 32.97 -4.77 -3.57
CA ASP A 67 32.22 -5.91 -3.08
C ASP A 67 30.74 -5.53 -2.91
N GLU A 68 29.83 -6.34 -3.45
CA GLU A 68 28.39 -6.11 -3.29
C GLU A 68 27.94 -6.27 -1.84
N GLY A 69 28.64 -7.07 -1.01
CA GLY A 69 28.33 -7.25 0.41
C GLY A 69 28.56 -6.00 1.26
N ASP A 70 29.43 -5.11 0.81
CA ASP A 70 29.80 -3.86 1.50
C ASP A 70 28.97 -2.66 1.02
N LEU A 71 28.09 -2.84 0.02
CA LEU A 71 27.20 -1.78 -0.43
C LEU A 71 26.21 -1.40 0.68
N PRO A 72 25.84 -0.12 0.78
CA PRO A 72 24.75 0.31 1.65
C PRO A 72 23.47 -0.47 1.33
N LYS A 73 22.60 -0.65 2.32
CA LYS A 73 21.34 -1.36 2.10
C LYS A 73 20.51 -0.66 1.02
N PRO A 74 19.64 -1.41 0.32
CA PRO A 74 18.81 -0.82 -0.73
C PRO A 74 17.87 0.24 -0.15
N SER A 75 17.64 1.31 -0.92
CA SER A 75 16.72 2.40 -0.60
C SER A 75 15.26 1.97 -0.73
N ARG A 76 14.35 2.78 -0.18
CA ARG A 76 12.90 2.56 -0.21
C ARG A 76 12.17 3.83 -0.64
N ILE A 77 10.98 3.64 -1.20
CA ILE A 77 10.03 4.71 -1.47
C ILE A 77 8.95 4.67 -0.40
N GLY A 78 8.39 5.82 -0.08
CA GLY A 78 7.29 5.92 0.86
C GLY A 78 6.76 7.34 0.94
N ARG A 79 6.23 7.71 2.10
CA ARG A 79 5.70 9.05 2.36
C ARG A 79 5.81 9.42 3.84
N VAL A 80 5.89 10.71 4.09
CA VAL A 80 5.71 11.27 5.44
C VAL A 80 4.23 11.28 5.79
N THR A 81 3.88 10.76 6.95
CA THR A 81 2.50 10.68 7.46
C THR A 81 2.24 11.76 8.51
N THR A 82 3.19 11.98 9.42
CA THR A 82 3.07 12.95 10.50
C THR A 82 4.40 13.67 10.73
N VAL A 83 4.34 14.96 11.10
CA VAL A 83 5.51 15.72 11.55
C VAL A 83 5.21 16.43 12.86
N HIS A 84 6.09 16.25 13.83
CA HIS A 84 6.06 16.93 15.12
C HIS A 84 7.31 17.79 15.27
N ALA A 85 7.18 19.10 15.07
CA ALA A 85 8.25 20.06 15.27
C ALA A 85 8.37 20.43 16.75
N GLY A 86 9.45 19.99 17.39
CA GLY A 86 9.81 20.33 18.76
C GLY A 86 10.87 21.44 18.85
N PRO A 87 11.22 21.89 20.07
CA PRO A 87 12.19 22.96 20.27
C PRO A 87 13.64 22.58 19.96
N LYS A 88 13.97 21.27 19.99
CA LYS A 88 15.34 20.76 19.76
C LYS A 88 15.46 19.91 18.50
N GLU A 89 14.41 19.15 18.21
CA GLU A 89 14.38 18.18 17.14
C GLU A 89 13.00 18.19 16.47
N VAL A 90 12.96 17.64 15.27
CA VAL A 90 11.73 17.35 14.53
C VAL A 90 11.60 15.84 14.44
N ARG A 91 10.47 15.33 14.93
CA ARG A 91 10.09 13.94 14.75
C ARG A 91 9.21 13.80 13.53
N VAL A 92 9.48 12.77 12.73
CA VAL A 92 8.75 12.45 11.51
C VAL A 92 8.28 11.01 11.60
N GLU A 93 6.99 10.79 11.44
CA GLU A 93 6.42 9.47 11.19
C GLU A 93 6.31 9.28 9.68
N PHE A 94 6.56 8.06 9.21
CA PHE A 94 6.53 7.73 7.81
C PHE A 94 5.98 6.33 7.57
N GLU A 95 5.59 6.10 6.32
CA GLU A 95 5.18 4.81 5.82
C GLU A 95 6.02 4.46 4.59
N ILE A 96 6.56 3.25 4.55
CA ILE A 96 7.25 2.69 3.39
C ILE A 96 6.22 2.09 2.43
N ASP A 97 6.32 2.42 1.15
CA ASP A 97 5.53 1.79 0.10
C ASP A 97 6.06 0.39 -0.18
N GLN A 98 5.45 -0.60 0.46
CA GLN A 98 5.78 -2.01 0.32
C GLN A 98 5.42 -2.59 -1.06
N THR A 99 4.73 -1.83 -1.91
CA THR A 99 4.38 -2.25 -3.28
C THR A 99 5.49 -1.95 -4.28
N VAL A 100 6.57 -1.26 -3.87
CA VAL A 100 7.70 -0.90 -4.74
C VAL A 100 8.97 -1.60 -4.27
N ALA A 101 9.70 -2.19 -5.20
CA ALA A 101 10.88 -2.97 -4.91
C ALA A 101 11.97 -2.11 -4.27
N PRO A 102 12.73 -2.67 -3.30
CA PRO A 102 13.98 -2.11 -2.82
C PRO A 102 14.89 -1.63 -3.97
N ILE A 103 15.33 -0.37 -3.94
CA ILE A 103 16.20 0.17 -4.99
C ILE A 103 17.65 -0.02 -4.58
N PRO A 104 18.49 -0.78 -5.33
CA PRO A 104 19.88 -1.01 -4.95
C PRO A 104 20.67 0.30 -4.81
N ALA A 105 21.57 0.38 -3.82
CA ALA A 105 22.38 1.58 -3.58
C ALA A 105 23.20 2.01 -4.81
N LYS A 106 23.66 1.05 -5.63
CA LYS A 106 24.36 1.32 -6.90
C LYS A 106 23.51 2.09 -7.91
N GLU A 107 22.20 1.83 -7.93
CA GLU A 107 21.29 2.54 -8.82
C GLU A 107 21.02 3.95 -8.33
N ILE A 108 20.78 4.14 -7.02
CA ILE A 108 20.65 5.49 -6.43
C ILE A 108 21.93 6.31 -6.64
N HIS A 109 23.10 5.70 -6.47
CA HIS A 109 24.39 6.35 -6.77
C HIS A 109 24.47 6.77 -8.24
N ARG A 110 24.11 5.88 -9.18
CA ARG A 110 24.08 6.16 -10.63
C ARG A 110 23.20 7.34 -10.99
N ILE A 111 22.04 7.48 -10.36
CA ILE A 111 21.06 8.54 -10.66
C ILE A 111 21.12 9.74 -9.68
N SER A 112 22.12 9.80 -8.82
CA SER A 112 22.24 10.79 -7.73
C SER A 112 22.17 12.24 -8.22
N GLU A 113 22.86 12.58 -9.31
CA GLU A 113 22.80 13.93 -9.89
C GLU A 113 21.40 14.28 -10.41
N ARG A 114 20.70 13.32 -11.03
CA ARG A 114 19.31 13.51 -11.50
C ARG A 114 18.33 13.69 -10.34
N LEU A 115 18.62 13.08 -9.20
CA LEU A 115 17.88 13.24 -7.94
C LEU A 115 18.23 14.55 -7.20
N ASN A 116 19.16 15.36 -7.72
CA ASN A 116 19.73 16.53 -7.03
C ASN A 116 20.38 16.18 -5.68
N ILE A 117 21.03 15.02 -5.60
CA ILE A 117 21.86 14.61 -4.46
C ILE A 117 23.31 15.00 -4.77
N ALA A 118 23.80 16.05 -4.12
CA ALA A 118 25.10 16.61 -4.44
C ALA A 118 26.24 15.80 -3.79
N MET A 119 26.95 15.01 -4.58
CA MET A 119 28.16 14.32 -4.07
C MET A 119 29.30 15.29 -3.74
N SER A 120 29.33 16.48 -4.35
CA SER A 120 30.42 17.45 -4.21
C SER A 120 30.49 18.13 -2.84
N ASN A 121 29.35 18.32 -2.17
CA ASN A 121 29.23 19.06 -0.90
C ASN A 121 29.01 18.16 0.33
N GLY A 122 29.18 16.84 0.18
CA GLY A 122 29.06 15.88 1.26
C GLY A 122 27.62 15.50 1.61
N GLU A 123 26.62 15.87 0.80
CA GLU A 123 25.22 15.50 1.04
C GLU A 123 25.07 13.99 1.24
N SER A 124 25.70 13.17 0.40
CA SER A 124 25.62 11.70 0.45
C SER A 124 26.29 11.05 1.66
N TYR A 125 27.01 11.81 2.49
CA TYR A 125 27.84 11.31 3.59
C TYR A 125 27.35 11.82 4.96
N ARG A 126 26.07 12.16 5.04
CA ARG A 126 25.52 12.81 6.23
C ARG A 126 24.05 12.48 6.40
N SER A 127 23.69 12.07 7.61
CA SER A 127 22.31 11.78 7.97
C SER A 127 21.52 13.09 8.08
N HIS A 128 20.45 13.21 7.29
CA HIS A 128 19.65 14.42 7.19
C HIS A 128 18.29 14.17 6.53
N TRP A 129 17.44 15.20 6.57
CA TRP A 129 16.22 15.30 5.79
C TRP A 129 16.33 16.47 4.82
N ALA A 130 16.10 16.26 3.52
CA ALA A 130 16.01 17.31 2.51
C ALA A 130 14.69 17.24 1.74
N VAL A 131 14.32 18.32 1.05
CA VAL A 131 13.25 18.34 0.05
C VAL A 131 13.88 18.70 -1.29
N LYS A 132 13.64 17.86 -2.30
CA LYS A 132 14.23 18.00 -3.62
C LYS A 132 13.15 18.37 -4.62
N ASN A 133 13.44 19.36 -5.47
CA ASN A 133 12.53 19.77 -6.53
C ASN A 133 12.67 18.91 -7.78
N VAL A 134 12.43 17.60 -7.61
CA VAL A 134 12.44 16.59 -8.67
C VAL A 134 11.14 15.78 -8.55
N ASP A 135 10.59 15.32 -9.67
CA ASP A 135 9.55 14.29 -9.66
C ASP A 135 10.22 12.92 -9.47
N LEU A 136 10.28 12.46 -8.20
CA LEU A 136 10.92 11.20 -7.84
C LEU A 136 10.30 10.02 -8.58
N ILE A 137 8.97 9.93 -8.59
CA ILE A 137 8.27 8.77 -9.16
C ILE A 137 8.43 8.76 -10.68
N GLY A 138 8.29 9.93 -11.33
CA GLY A 138 8.55 10.07 -12.76
C GLY A 138 9.97 9.66 -13.14
N LEU A 139 10.97 10.14 -12.41
CA LEU A 139 12.39 9.81 -12.64
C LEU A 139 12.67 8.33 -12.44
N LEU A 140 12.18 7.72 -11.37
CA LEU A 140 12.40 6.29 -11.11
C LEU A 140 11.74 5.41 -12.17
N LYS A 141 10.58 5.79 -12.70
CA LYS A 141 9.95 5.09 -13.83
C LYS A 141 10.77 5.21 -15.10
N GLU A 142 11.28 6.40 -15.41
CA GLU A 142 12.14 6.63 -16.57
C GLU A 142 13.42 5.79 -16.51
N GLU A 143 13.98 5.62 -15.32
CA GLU A 143 15.19 4.84 -15.06
C GLU A 143 14.94 3.34 -14.88
N GLY A 144 13.69 2.88 -14.94
CA GLY A 144 13.31 1.48 -14.71
C GLY A 144 13.49 1.00 -13.26
N LEU A 145 13.57 1.93 -12.30
CA LEU A 145 13.81 1.68 -10.87
C LEU A 145 12.52 1.71 -10.03
N TYR A 146 11.39 2.08 -10.63
CA TYR A 146 10.06 1.96 -10.01
C TYR A 146 9.44 0.61 -10.37
N THR A 147 9.95 -0.46 -9.78
CA THR A 147 9.48 -1.82 -10.05
C THR A 147 8.43 -2.22 -9.01
N PRO A 148 7.18 -2.52 -9.39
CA PRO A 148 6.19 -3.06 -8.46
C PRO A 148 6.64 -4.42 -7.90
N VAL A 149 6.39 -4.69 -6.61
CA VAL A 149 6.73 -5.96 -5.93
C VAL A 149 5.68 -7.04 -6.17
N ASN A 150 5.02 -7.09 -7.32
CA ASN A 150 4.55 -8.42 -7.72
C ASN A 150 5.83 -9.26 -7.84
N SER A 151 6.06 -10.21 -6.93
CA SER A 151 7.22 -11.09 -7.01
C SER A 151 7.19 -11.74 -8.41
N PRO A 152 8.33 -11.94 -9.10
CA PRO A 152 8.37 -12.70 -10.35
C PRO A 152 7.65 -14.06 -10.22
N LYS A 153 7.67 -14.66 -9.02
CA LYS A 153 6.92 -15.87 -8.69
C LYS A 153 5.41 -15.66 -8.66
N VAL A 154 4.93 -14.53 -8.13
CA VAL A 154 3.51 -14.16 -8.15
C VAL A 154 3.06 -13.94 -9.59
N GLU A 155 3.88 -13.27 -10.39
CA GLU A 155 3.61 -13.06 -11.82
C GLU A 155 3.52 -14.39 -12.57
N GLU A 156 4.51 -15.27 -12.40
CA GLU A 156 4.56 -16.60 -13.00
C GLU A 156 3.37 -17.48 -12.58
N GLU A 157 2.97 -17.43 -11.31
CA GLU A 157 1.81 -18.17 -10.82
C GLU A 157 0.49 -17.60 -11.37
N LEU A 158 0.35 -16.27 -11.45
CA LEU A 158 -0.81 -15.64 -12.09
C LEU A 158 -0.88 -15.96 -13.59
N LEU A 159 0.25 -15.97 -14.30
CA LEU A 159 0.33 -16.38 -15.70
C LEU A 159 -0.12 -17.84 -15.87
N THR A 160 0.35 -18.73 -14.99
CA THR A 160 -0.06 -20.15 -15.00
C THR A 160 -1.56 -20.30 -14.80
N ILE A 161 -2.13 -19.59 -13.82
CA ILE A 161 -3.59 -19.61 -13.56
C ILE A 161 -4.37 -19.02 -14.75
N ALA A 162 -3.82 -18.00 -15.42
CA ALA A 162 -4.46 -17.34 -16.55
C ALA A 162 -4.69 -18.26 -17.76
N GLU A 163 -3.92 -19.33 -17.91
CA GLU A 163 -4.09 -20.31 -19.00
C GLU A 163 -5.42 -21.06 -18.91
N ASP A 164 -5.91 -21.31 -17.70
CA ASP A 164 -7.11 -22.11 -17.44
C ASP A 164 -8.40 -21.26 -17.31
N ILE A 165 -8.28 -19.94 -17.31
CA ILE A 165 -9.41 -19.03 -17.11
C ILE A 165 -10.13 -18.74 -18.43
N GLN A 166 -11.45 -18.89 -18.42
CA GLN A 166 -12.29 -18.50 -19.56
C GLN A 166 -12.29 -16.98 -19.75
N LYS A 167 -12.03 -16.54 -20.99
CA LYS A 167 -12.05 -15.12 -21.36
C LYS A 167 -13.38 -14.45 -21.02
N PRO A 168 -13.38 -13.13 -20.71
CA PRO A 168 -14.60 -12.38 -20.44
C PRO A 168 -15.63 -12.48 -21.57
N ASN A 169 -16.92 -12.46 -21.21
CA ASN A 169 -18.01 -12.25 -22.16
C ASN A 169 -18.32 -10.75 -22.31
N GLU A 170 -19.20 -10.37 -23.25
CA GLU A 170 -19.69 -8.99 -23.40
C GLU A 170 -20.29 -8.42 -22.10
N LYS A 171 -20.89 -9.28 -21.28
CA LYS A 171 -21.37 -8.93 -19.94
C LYS A 171 -20.34 -9.36 -18.89
N ARG A 172 -19.80 -8.38 -18.17
CA ARG A 172 -18.86 -8.58 -17.05
C ARG A 172 -19.58 -9.23 -15.88
N ASN A 173 -18.94 -10.20 -15.24
CA ASN A 173 -19.47 -10.76 -14.00
C ASN A 173 -19.35 -9.74 -12.87
N LYS A 174 -20.36 -9.68 -11.99
CA LYS A 174 -20.41 -8.71 -10.89
C LYS A 174 -19.83 -9.27 -9.61
N VAL A 175 -18.86 -8.56 -9.03
CA VAL A 175 -18.21 -8.87 -7.76
C VAL A 175 -18.53 -7.78 -6.76
N PHE A 176 -19.22 -8.14 -5.67
CA PHE A 176 -19.52 -7.21 -4.60
C PHE A 176 -18.34 -7.11 -3.65
N ILE A 177 -17.92 -5.90 -3.29
CA ILE A 177 -16.84 -5.66 -2.34
C ILE A 177 -17.43 -5.11 -1.05
N VAL A 178 -17.30 -5.89 0.02
CA VAL A 178 -17.63 -5.49 1.39
C VAL A 178 -16.36 -4.94 2.02
N HIS A 179 -16.42 -3.74 2.60
CA HIS A 179 -15.23 -3.10 3.15
C HIS A 179 -15.50 -2.30 4.41
N GLY A 180 -14.42 -2.14 5.15
CA GLY A 180 -14.31 -1.31 6.34
C GLY A 180 -13.93 0.14 6.04
N HIS A 181 -13.10 0.73 6.90
CA HIS A 181 -12.57 2.09 6.74
C HIS A 181 -11.25 2.15 5.97
N ASP A 182 -10.61 1.01 5.71
CA ASP A 182 -9.35 0.96 4.96
C ASP A 182 -9.59 1.16 3.44
N GLU A 183 -9.59 2.43 3.04
CA GLU A 183 -9.70 2.86 1.65
C GLU A 183 -8.52 2.37 0.79
N ALA A 184 -7.33 2.17 1.36
CA ALA A 184 -6.16 1.76 0.58
C ALA A 184 -6.32 0.32 0.09
N VAL A 185 -6.71 -0.59 0.99
CA VAL A 185 -7.01 -1.99 0.68
C VAL A 185 -8.19 -2.08 -0.30
N LEU A 186 -9.28 -1.37 -0.02
CA LEU A 186 -10.45 -1.30 -0.92
C LEU A 186 -10.05 -0.91 -2.33
N ASN A 187 -9.36 0.22 -2.47
CA ASN A 187 -8.98 0.74 -3.77
C ASN A 187 -8.01 -0.18 -4.51
N GLY A 188 -7.10 -0.86 -3.80
CA GLY A 188 -6.22 -1.87 -4.37
C GLY A 188 -6.97 -3.05 -4.98
N VAL A 189 -7.92 -3.60 -4.21
CA VAL A 189 -8.75 -4.75 -4.63
C VAL A 189 -9.71 -4.35 -5.76
N ALA A 190 -10.44 -3.25 -5.61
CA ALA A 190 -11.40 -2.76 -6.60
C ALA A 190 -10.72 -2.47 -7.95
N ARG A 191 -9.57 -1.78 -7.95
CA ARG A 191 -8.83 -1.51 -9.19
C ARG A 191 -8.37 -2.79 -9.88
N TRP A 192 -7.92 -3.79 -9.13
CA TRP A 192 -7.47 -5.05 -9.72
C TRP A 192 -8.63 -5.85 -10.32
N ILE A 193 -9.76 -5.97 -9.59
CA ILE A 193 -11.01 -6.58 -10.07
C ILE A 193 -11.46 -5.90 -11.38
N ASN A 194 -11.43 -4.57 -11.42
CA ASN A 194 -11.76 -3.82 -12.61
C ASN A 194 -10.78 -4.10 -13.77
N LYS A 195 -9.47 -4.10 -13.48
CA LYS A 195 -8.38 -4.34 -14.44
C LYS A 195 -8.50 -5.70 -15.13
N ILE A 196 -8.93 -6.74 -14.42
CA ILE A 196 -9.17 -8.09 -14.98
C ILE A 196 -10.53 -8.24 -15.67
N GLY A 197 -11.30 -7.15 -15.83
CA GLY A 197 -12.55 -7.16 -16.57
C GLY A 197 -13.79 -7.61 -15.78
N LEU A 198 -13.72 -7.71 -14.45
CA LEU A 198 -14.88 -7.96 -13.58
C LEU A 198 -15.53 -6.65 -13.12
N GLU A 199 -16.84 -6.57 -12.97
CA GLU A 199 -17.55 -5.37 -12.50
C GLU A 199 -17.60 -5.35 -10.97
N GLU A 200 -16.90 -4.40 -10.36
CA GLU A 200 -16.96 -4.14 -8.93
C GLU A 200 -18.26 -3.45 -8.52
N VAL A 201 -18.85 -3.88 -7.40
CA VAL A 201 -20.02 -3.24 -6.76
C VAL A 201 -19.68 -2.89 -5.32
N ILE A 202 -19.68 -1.60 -4.98
CA ILE A 202 -19.29 -1.10 -3.65
C ILE A 202 -20.47 -0.37 -3.03
N LEU A 203 -20.93 -0.82 -1.85
CA LEU A 203 -22.16 -0.32 -1.22
C LEU A 203 -22.16 1.21 -1.07
N ASN A 204 -21.06 1.80 -0.60
CA ASN A 204 -20.98 3.22 -0.24
C ASN A 204 -20.97 4.16 -1.45
N GLU A 205 -20.64 3.68 -2.65
CA GLU A 205 -20.57 4.50 -3.86
C GLU A 205 -21.95 4.79 -4.46
N HIS A 206 -22.96 3.97 -4.15
CA HIS A 206 -24.31 4.16 -4.67
C HIS A 206 -25.12 5.17 -3.85
N ALA A 207 -25.96 5.98 -4.50
CA ALA A 207 -26.84 6.91 -3.79
C ALA A 207 -27.83 6.21 -2.83
N ASN A 208 -28.01 6.75 -1.63
CA ASN A 208 -28.89 6.14 -0.62
C ASN A 208 -30.37 6.16 -1.03
N LYS A 209 -30.85 7.18 -1.75
CA LYS A 209 -32.26 7.31 -2.21
C LYS A 209 -33.30 7.11 -1.09
N GLY A 210 -32.98 7.53 0.14
CA GLY A 210 -33.84 7.35 1.32
C GLY A 210 -34.01 5.91 1.80
N ARG A 211 -33.25 4.95 1.25
CA ARG A 211 -33.29 3.53 1.61
C ARG A 211 -32.54 3.26 2.91
N THR A 212 -32.93 2.20 3.60
CA THR A 212 -32.12 1.64 4.68
C THR A 212 -30.88 0.96 4.10
N VAL A 213 -29.84 0.80 4.90
CA VAL A 213 -28.61 0.10 4.49
C VAL A 213 -28.94 -1.32 4.01
N ILE A 214 -29.84 -2.01 4.72
CA ILE A 214 -30.27 -3.37 4.39
C ILE A 214 -30.97 -3.45 3.04
N SER A 215 -31.90 -2.53 2.73
CA SER A 215 -32.59 -2.59 1.43
C SER A 215 -31.67 -2.22 0.27
N LYS A 216 -30.75 -1.27 0.48
CA LYS A 216 -29.70 -0.92 -0.49
C LYS A 216 -28.76 -2.10 -0.76
N LEU A 217 -28.29 -2.77 0.30
CA LEU A 217 -27.46 -3.98 0.21
C LEU A 217 -28.18 -5.07 -0.59
N SER A 218 -29.44 -5.35 -0.25
CA SER A 218 -30.20 -6.41 -0.92
C SER A 218 -30.40 -6.14 -2.41
N GLU A 219 -30.70 -4.89 -2.78
CA GLU A 219 -30.88 -4.49 -4.17
C GLU A 219 -29.57 -4.57 -4.97
N LEU A 220 -28.48 -4.05 -4.44
CA LEU A 220 -27.18 -4.07 -5.13
C LEU A 220 -26.58 -5.47 -5.19
N ALA A 221 -26.96 -6.36 -4.27
CA ALA A 221 -26.58 -7.76 -4.30
C ALA A 221 -27.34 -8.56 -5.38
N GLU A 222 -28.35 -7.99 -6.05
CA GLU A 222 -29.04 -8.66 -7.17
C GLU A 222 -28.12 -8.77 -8.39
N GLY A 223 -28.00 -9.99 -8.93
CA GLY A 223 -27.13 -10.28 -10.06
C GLY A 223 -25.63 -10.27 -9.75
N VAL A 224 -25.25 -10.14 -8.47
CA VAL A 224 -23.88 -10.40 -8.00
C VAL A 224 -23.59 -11.88 -8.07
N GLU A 225 -22.42 -12.24 -8.59
CA GLU A 225 -22.01 -13.63 -8.80
C GLU A 225 -20.93 -14.09 -7.82
N PHE A 226 -20.29 -13.13 -7.13
CA PHE A 226 -19.25 -13.37 -6.13
C PHE A 226 -19.16 -12.19 -5.15
N ALA A 227 -18.76 -12.44 -3.90
CA ALA A 227 -18.45 -11.40 -2.93
C ALA A 227 -17.02 -11.51 -2.40
N VAL A 228 -16.32 -10.37 -2.35
CA VAL A 228 -15.01 -10.24 -1.68
C VAL A 228 -15.22 -9.39 -0.43
N VAL A 229 -14.86 -9.94 0.73
CA VAL A 229 -15.02 -9.27 2.01
C VAL A 229 -13.67 -8.90 2.59
N LEU A 230 -13.45 -7.60 2.79
CA LEU A 230 -12.19 -7.05 3.31
C LEU A 230 -12.29 -6.94 4.83
N LEU A 231 -11.52 -7.76 5.53
CA LEU A 231 -11.38 -7.69 6.98
C LEU A 231 -10.13 -6.89 7.34
N THR A 232 -10.33 -5.68 7.83
CA THR A 232 -9.28 -4.74 8.27
C THR A 232 -9.43 -4.43 9.76
N PRO A 233 -8.36 -4.01 10.46
CA PRO A 233 -8.36 -3.76 11.90
C PRO A 233 -9.03 -2.42 12.26
N ASP A 234 -10.28 -2.23 11.84
CA ASP A 234 -11.02 -0.96 11.95
C ASP A 234 -11.47 -0.63 13.38
N ASP A 235 -11.84 -1.66 14.14
CA ASP A 235 -12.39 -1.53 15.47
C ASP A 235 -11.49 -2.25 16.49
N VAL A 236 -11.67 -1.94 17.78
CA VAL A 236 -11.08 -2.68 18.90
C VAL A 236 -12.21 -3.28 19.74
N GLY A 237 -12.08 -4.55 20.12
CA GLY A 237 -13.09 -5.25 20.90
C GLY A 237 -12.56 -6.53 21.54
N GLY A 238 -13.39 -7.20 22.33
CA GLY A 238 -13.04 -8.49 22.92
C GLY A 238 -14.15 -9.06 23.79
N VAL A 239 -13.98 -10.29 24.25
CA VAL A 239 -14.90 -10.94 25.19
C VAL A 239 -14.96 -10.14 26.49
N LYS A 240 -16.14 -10.06 27.11
CA LYS A 240 -16.33 -9.36 28.38
C LYS A 240 -15.34 -9.87 29.44
N GLY A 241 -14.48 -8.97 29.92
CA GLY A 241 -13.45 -9.28 30.93
C GLY A 241 -12.17 -9.92 30.37
N GLY A 242 -12.05 -10.08 29.05
CA GLY A 242 -10.83 -10.52 28.37
C GLY A 242 -10.01 -9.37 27.80
N GLU A 243 -8.90 -9.72 27.14
CA GLU A 243 -8.06 -8.75 26.42
C GLU A 243 -8.78 -8.18 25.20
N GLN A 244 -8.52 -6.91 24.91
CA GLN A 244 -9.01 -6.26 23.69
C GLN A 244 -8.07 -6.56 22.53
N SER A 245 -8.63 -6.82 21.36
CA SER A 245 -7.92 -7.08 20.12
C SER A 245 -8.48 -6.22 18.99
N TYR A 246 -7.67 -5.98 17.96
CA TYR A 246 -8.17 -5.41 16.71
C TYR A 246 -9.16 -6.36 16.06
N ARG A 247 -10.20 -5.83 15.43
CA ARG A 247 -11.24 -6.61 14.79
C ARG A 247 -11.83 -5.89 13.57
N PRO A 248 -12.50 -6.62 12.67
CA PRO A 248 -13.24 -6.00 11.59
C PRO A 248 -14.42 -5.19 12.11
N ARG A 249 -14.80 -4.17 11.35
CA ARG A 249 -16.00 -3.40 11.63
C ARG A 249 -17.23 -4.30 11.68
N GLN A 250 -18.12 -4.10 12.65
CA GLN A 250 -19.28 -4.98 12.85
C GLN A 250 -20.20 -5.10 11.62
N ASN A 251 -20.36 -4.01 10.87
CA ASN A 251 -21.17 -4.02 9.65
C ASN A 251 -20.57 -4.95 8.58
N VAL A 252 -19.24 -5.00 8.48
CA VAL A 252 -18.53 -5.91 7.55
C VAL A 252 -18.79 -7.36 7.93
N VAL A 253 -18.77 -7.69 9.23
CA VAL A 253 -19.09 -9.04 9.72
C VAL A 253 -20.56 -9.41 9.44
N PHE A 254 -21.47 -8.46 9.58
CA PHE A 254 -22.88 -8.66 9.21
C PHE A 254 -23.06 -8.92 7.71
N GLU A 255 -22.42 -8.11 6.86
CA GLU A 255 -22.49 -8.22 5.39
C GLU A 255 -21.84 -9.52 4.89
N LEU A 256 -20.78 -9.99 5.55
CA LEU A 256 -20.19 -11.30 5.34
C LEU A 256 -21.20 -12.42 5.57
N GLY A 257 -21.89 -12.41 6.72
CA GLY A 257 -22.97 -13.37 6.99
C GLY A 257 -24.09 -13.32 5.96
N TYR A 258 -24.45 -12.10 5.51
CA TYR A 258 -25.43 -11.91 4.44
C TYR A 258 -25.01 -12.57 3.12
N PHE A 259 -23.76 -12.36 2.67
CA PHE A 259 -23.28 -12.95 1.41
C PHE A 259 -23.05 -14.46 1.50
N LEU A 260 -22.60 -14.96 2.66
CA LEU A 260 -22.53 -16.41 2.89
C LEU A 260 -23.90 -17.07 2.77
N ALA A 261 -24.95 -16.44 3.30
CA ALA A 261 -26.32 -16.93 3.17
C ALA A 261 -26.88 -16.78 1.74
N LYS A 262 -26.59 -15.66 1.06
CA LYS A 262 -27.13 -15.35 -0.28
C LYS A 262 -26.44 -16.13 -1.40
N LEU A 263 -25.12 -16.20 -1.39
CA LEU A 263 -24.31 -16.76 -2.48
C LEU A 263 -23.77 -18.16 -2.17
N GLY A 264 -23.71 -18.54 -0.89
CA GLY A 264 -23.03 -19.74 -0.41
C GLY A 264 -21.51 -19.52 -0.24
N PRO A 265 -20.84 -20.35 0.56
CA PRO A 265 -19.42 -20.18 0.88
C PRO A 265 -18.49 -20.29 -0.35
N SER A 266 -18.87 -21.05 -1.37
CA SER A 266 -18.08 -21.21 -2.61
C SER A 266 -18.08 -19.98 -3.53
N ARG A 267 -18.78 -18.91 -3.15
CA ARG A 267 -18.88 -17.64 -3.91
C ARG A 267 -18.53 -16.43 -3.04
N VAL A 268 -17.84 -16.66 -1.93
CA VAL A 268 -17.40 -15.63 -0.99
C VAL A 268 -15.93 -15.86 -0.65
N ALA A 269 -15.08 -14.87 -0.91
CA ALA A 269 -13.71 -14.87 -0.44
C ALA A 269 -13.51 -13.79 0.62
N VAL A 270 -12.72 -14.11 1.63
CA VAL A 270 -12.35 -13.16 2.69
C VAL A 270 -10.90 -12.76 2.48
N VAL A 271 -10.64 -11.45 2.39
CA VAL A 271 -9.29 -10.88 2.32
C VAL A 271 -8.98 -10.21 3.65
N LYS A 272 -8.00 -10.73 4.39
CA LYS A 272 -7.60 -10.26 5.72
C LYS A 272 -6.37 -9.36 5.62
N SER A 273 -6.42 -8.15 6.15
CA SER A 273 -5.26 -7.25 6.24
C SER A 273 -4.84 -7.06 7.69
N GLY A 274 -3.57 -7.34 8.00
CA GLY A 274 -3.02 -7.19 9.34
C GLY A 274 -3.47 -8.24 10.36
N GLU A 275 -3.11 -8.03 11.62
CA GLU A 275 -3.48 -8.92 12.73
C GLU A 275 -4.77 -8.44 13.40
N LEU A 276 -5.78 -9.31 13.40
CA LEU A 276 -7.10 -9.05 13.97
C LEU A 276 -7.80 -10.36 14.38
N GLU A 277 -8.72 -10.27 15.33
CA GLU A 277 -9.64 -11.37 15.66
C GLU A 277 -10.58 -11.64 14.47
N THR A 278 -10.71 -12.89 14.09
CA THR A 278 -11.73 -13.35 13.13
C THR A 278 -12.78 -14.16 13.88
N PRO A 279 -14.07 -14.14 13.50
CA PRO A 279 -15.06 -14.90 14.23
C PRO A 279 -14.76 -16.41 14.19
N SER A 280 -15.10 -17.14 15.25
CA SER A 280 -14.62 -18.52 15.48
C SER A 280 -15.21 -19.57 14.54
N ASP A 281 -16.42 -19.35 14.02
CA ASP A 281 -17.15 -20.30 13.17
C ASP A 281 -16.72 -20.26 11.69
N PHE A 282 -15.61 -19.58 11.38
CA PHE A 282 -15.09 -19.36 10.03
C PHE A 282 -14.43 -20.59 9.37
N GLY A 283 -14.47 -21.77 10.01
CA GLY A 283 -13.79 -22.99 9.56
C GLY A 283 -14.16 -23.56 8.19
N GLY A 284 -15.09 -22.94 7.46
CA GLY A 284 -15.49 -23.31 6.10
C GLY A 284 -15.19 -22.28 5.00
N VAL A 285 -14.64 -21.11 5.33
CA VAL A 285 -14.31 -20.05 4.37
C VAL A 285 -12.79 -19.84 4.36
N LEU A 286 -12.16 -20.03 3.20
CA LEU A 286 -10.74 -19.77 3.04
C LEU A 286 -10.48 -18.26 3.13
N THR A 287 -9.53 -17.87 3.97
CA THR A 287 -9.04 -16.49 4.09
C THR A 287 -7.81 -16.32 3.23
N VAL A 288 -7.77 -15.24 2.46
CA VAL A 288 -6.61 -14.78 1.70
C VAL A 288 -5.97 -13.64 2.49
N ASP A 289 -4.69 -13.78 2.85
CA ASP A 289 -3.98 -12.67 3.50
C ASP A 289 -3.64 -11.59 2.47
N TYR A 290 -3.94 -10.34 2.83
CA TYR A 290 -3.60 -9.16 2.04
C TYR A 290 -2.15 -8.79 2.30
N ASP A 291 -1.37 -8.79 1.24
CA ASP A 291 0.02 -8.35 1.23
C ASP A 291 0.26 -7.32 0.13
N ALA A 292 1.12 -6.35 0.42
CA ALA A 292 1.52 -5.35 -0.57
C ALA A 292 2.27 -5.94 -1.78
N ALA A 293 2.86 -7.14 -1.63
CA ALA A 293 3.51 -7.88 -2.71
C ALA A 293 2.52 -8.56 -3.67
N GLY A 294 1.21 -8.44 -3.43
CA GLY A 294 0.17 -8.85 -4.38
C GLY A 294 -0.15 -10.34 -4.40
N SER A 295 0.36 -11.12 -3.44
CA SER A 295 0.06 -12.56 -3.32
C SER A 295 -1.45 -12.83 -3.15
N TRP A 296 -2.18 -11.90 -2.53
CA TRP A 296 -3.65 -11.96 -2.44
C TRP A 296 -4.36 -12.07 -3.80
N LYS A 297 -3.75 -11.55 -4.88
CA LYS A 297 -4.29 -11.66 -6.25
C LYS A 297 -4.35 -13.12 -6.71
N ILE A 298 -3.38 -13.94 -6.30
CA ILE A 298 -3.35 -15.38 -6.60
C ILE A 298 -4.52 -16.07 -5.91
N GLY A 299 -4.71 -15.78 -4.62
CA GLY A 299 -5.82 -16.32 -3.84
C GLY A 299 -7.15 -16.00 -4.49
N LEU A 300 -7.40 -14.71 -4.79
CA LEU A 300 -8.63 -14.31 -5.45
C LEU A 300 -8.78 -14.87 -6.86
N ALA A 301 -7.72 -14.94 -7.66
CA ALA A 301 -7.78 -15.53 -9.00
C ALA A 301 -8.19 -17.01 -8.96
N LYS A 302 -7.66 -17.78 -7.99
CA LYS A 302 -8.07 -19.18 -7.78
C LYS A 302 -9.53 -19.28 -7.38
N GLU A 303 -9.99 -18.47 -6.43
CA GLU A 303 -11.38 -18.48 -5.98
C GLU A 303 -12.36 -18.05 -7.10
N PHE A 304 -12.01 -17.02 -7.88
CA PHE A 304 -12.83 -16.59 -9.01
C PHE A 304 -12.90 -17.66 -10.11
N SER A 305 -11.77 -18.31 -10.42
CA SER A 305 -11.74 -19.42 -11.37
C SER A 305 -12.59 -20.60 -10.88
N ALA A 306 -12.45 -21.00 -9.60
CA ALA A 306 -13.22 -22.08 -8.99
C ALA A 306 -14.72 -21.80 -8.95
N ALA A 307 -15.14 -20.54 -8.76
CA ALA A 307 -16.52 -20.11 -8.82
C ALA A 307 -17.07 -19.95 -10.26
N GLY A 308 -16.23 -20.17 -11.28
CA GLY A 308 -16.57 -20.13 -12.69
C GLY A 308 -16.77 -18.72 -13.25
N LEU A 309 -16.17 -17.70 -12.64
CA LEU A 309 -16.15 -16.35 -13.21
C LEU A 309 -15.29 -16.32 -14.48
N ARG A 310 -15.64 -15.43 -15.40
CA ARG A 310 -14.90 -15.20 -16.65
C ARG A 310 -14.20 -13.85 -16.59
N PHE A 311 -12.87 -13.85 -16.66
CA PHE A 311 -12.06 -12.64 -16.49
C PHE A 311 -10.75 -12.75 -17.26
N ASP A 312 -10.13 -11.61 -17.55
CA ASP A 312 -8.85 -11.53 -18.23
C ASP A 312 -7.74 -11.31 -17.21
N LEU A 313 -7.17 -12.40 -16.70
CA LEU A 313 -6.13 -12.31 -15.69
C LEU A 313 -4.83 -11.69 -16.25
N TYR A 314 -4.54 -11.83 -17.55
CA TYR A 314 -3.36 -11.21 -18.17
C TYR A 314 -3.38 -9.69 -18.06
N ALA A 315 -4.55 -9.07 -18.14
CA ALA A 315 -4.69 -7.64 -17.93
C ALA A 315 -4.33 -7.23 -16.49
N GLY A 316 -4.53 -8.13 -15.50
CA GLY A 316 -4.35 -7.89 -14.07
C GLY A 316 -2.92 -8.02 -13.54
N ILE A 317 -2.07 -8.70 -14.31
CA ILE A 317 -0.64 -8.89 -14.04
C ILE A 317 0.09 -7.55 -14.23
#